data_AF-A0A7K2JV92-F1
#
_entry.id   AF-A0A7K2JV92-F1
#
_cell.length_a   1.000
_cell.length_b   1.000
_cell.length_c   1.000
_cell.angle_alpha   90.00
_cell.angle_beta   90.00
_cell.angle_gamma   90.00
#
_symmetry.space_group_name_H-M   'P 1'
#
loop_
_entity.id
_entity.type
_entity.pdbx_description
1 polymer ?
#
loop_
_entity_poly.entity_id
_entity_poly.type
_entity_poly.pdbx_seq_one_letter_code
_entity_poly.pdbx_strand_id
1 'polypeptide(L)'
;MQLAAIVVSLVLIVVGVALFARAVLQIVNYMRLGQSVPAGTRTDAPGQRTVTVVREFLGHTRMNRWGVVGVAHWFVAVGFFSLLLTIVNAIGQLFQADWLLPVIGEWAPYNVFVEFIGTMTVLGILALIVIRQLSHPRKPGRKSRFAGSNFGQAYFVEAVILIVGVCIFMLHALEGAQHHVDSYEASFFISYPVVSALEGLDVSTLQNLTYFFAGLKIATSFIWMITVALKTDMGVAWHRFLAFPNIWFKRDAKGGTALGALLPMTSGGKPIDFTDPGDDDVFGVSQVEQFSWKGLLDFSTCTECGRCQSQCPAWNTGKPLSPKLLIMS
;
A
#
# COMPACT_ATOMS: atom_id res chain seq x y z
N MET A 1 -22.28 21.02 -12.10
CA MET A 1 -21.10 20.33 -11.53
C MET A 1 -21.45 18.95 -10.98
N GLN A 2 -22.47 18.83 -10.13
CA GLN A 2 -22.87 17.57 -9.47
C GLN A 2 -23.08 16.38 -10.43
N LEU A 3 -23.92 16.51 -11.46
CA LEU A 3 -24.19 15.41 -12.41
C LEU A 3 -22.91 14.88 -13.09
N ALA A 4 -22.02 15.78 -13.51
CA ALA A 4 -20.75 15.40 -14.11
C ALA A 4 -19.86 14.64 -13.09
N ALA A 5 -19.79 15.11 -11.84
CA ALA A 5 -19.04 14.45 -10.77
C ALA A 5 -19.59 13.04 -10.49
N ILE A 6 -20.93 12.87 -10.46
CA ILE A 6 -21.59 11.57 -10.31
C ILE A 6 -21.20 10.63 -11.46
N VAL A 7 -21.45 11.04 -12.71
CA VAL A 7 -21.25 10.19 -13.89
C VAL A 7 -19.79 9.74 -14.00
N VAL A 8 -18.85 10.68 -13.88
CA VAL A 8 -17.41 10.37 -13.97
C VAL A 8 -16.99 9.42 -12.84
N SER A 9 -17.44 9.68 -11.60
CA SER A 9 -17.09 8.85 -10.45
C SER A 9 -17.61 7.43 -10.58
N LEU A 10 -18.88 7.25 -10.97
CA LEU A 10 -19.48 5.93 -11.14
C LEU A 10 -18.82 5.11 -12.26
N VAL A 11 -18.48 5.75 -13.38
CA VAL A 11 -17.75 5.08 -14.47
C VAL A 11 -16.37 4.61 -13.99
N LEU A 12 -15.62 5.48 -13.30
CA LEU A 12 -14.31 5.11 -12.74
C LEU A 12 -14.41 3.99 -11.71
N ILE A 13 -15.45 3.99 -10.87
CA ILE A 13 -15.72 2.91 -9.91
C ILE A 13 -15.90 1.58 -10.63
N VAL A 14 -16.82 1.52 -11.60
CA VAL A 14 -17.14 0.28 -12.33
C VAL A 14 -15.91 -0.25 -13.07
N VAL A 15 -15.21 0.61 -13.82
CA VAL A 15 -14.00 0.23 -14.56
C VAL A 15 -12.88 -0.21 -13.62
N GLY A 16 -12.65 0.54 -12.54
CA GLY A 16 -11.63 0.23 -11.55
C GLY A 16 -11.84 -1.12 -10.89
N VAL A 17 -13.06 -1.39 -10.41
CA VAL A 17 -13.41 -2.67 -9.78
C VAL A 17 -13.25 -3.84 -10.75
N ALA A 18 -13.75 -3.71 -11.99
CA ALA A 18 -13.66 -4.77 -13.00
C ALA A 18 -12.20 -5.09 -13.36
N LEU A 19 -11.37 -4.07 -13.61
CA LEU A 19 -9.96 -4.26 -13.91
C LEU A 19 -9.19 -4.82 -12.72
N PHE A 20 -9.47 -4.37 -11.51
CA PHE A 20 -8.82 -4.86 -10.30
C PHE A 20 -9.13 -6.34 -10.05
N ALA A 21 -10.38 -6.78 -10.24
CA ALA A 21 -10.74 -8.19 -10.16
C ALA A 21 -9.96 -9.04 -11.18
N ARG A 22 -9.87 -8.59 -12.43
CA ARG A 22 -9.05 -9.24 -13.47
C ARG A 22 -7.57 -9.32 -13.07
N ALA A 23 -7.02 -8.24 -12.51
CA ALA A 23 -5.62 -8.17 -12.08
C ALA A 23 -5.31 -9.15 -10.94
N VAL A 24 -6.23 -9.29 -9.97
CA VAL A 24 -6.11 -10.31 -8.90
C VAL A 24 -6.06 -11.72 -9.49
N LEU A 25 -6.94 -12.04 -10.43
CA LEU A 25 -6.94 -13.35 -11.11
C LEU A 25 -5.63 -13.58 -11.89
N GLN A 26 -5.14 -12.56 -12.59
CA GLN A 26 -3.86 -12.62 -13.31
C GLN A 26 -2.69 -12.90 -12.36
N ILE A 27 -2.61 -12.22 -11.21
CA ILE A 27 -1.57 -12.45 -10.21
C ILE A 27 -1.68 -13.87 -9.65
N VAL A 28 -2.87 -14.33 -9.27
CA VAL A 28 -3.07 -15.69 -8.77
C VAL A 28 -2.67 -16.74 -9.80
N ASN A 29 -3.03 -16.55 -11.06
CA ASN A 29 -2.64 -17.46 -12.15
C ASN A 29 -1.13 -17.45 -12.38
N TYR A 30 -0.48 -16.29 -12.29
CA TYR A 30 0.98 -16.20 -12.36
C TYR A 30 1.65 -16.97 -11.22
N MET A 31 1.16 -16.85 -9.99
CA MET A 31 1.68 -17.63 -8.85
C MET A 31 1.53 -19.15 -9.04
N ARG A 32 0.46 -19.59 -9.72
CA ARG A 32 0.19 -21.01 -10.00
C ARG A 32 1.14 -21.62 -11.02
N LEU A 33 1.88 -20.82 -11.78
CA LEU A 33 2.93 -21.32 -12.68
C LEU A 33 4.12 -21.91 -11.93
N GLY A 34 4.34 -21.44 -10.70
CA GLY A 34 5.51 -21.85 -9.93
C GLY A 34 5.36 -23.25 -9.34
N GLN A 35 6.49 -23.95 -9.21
CA GLN A 35 6.57 -25.27 -8.59
C GLN A 35 6.04 -25.26 -7.15
N SER A 36 5.60 -26.43 -6.70
CA SER A 36 5.24 -26.62 -5.29
C SER A 36 6.45 -26.42 -4.38
N VAL A 37 6.21 -25.96 -3.15
CA VAL A 37 7.23 -25.97 -2.09
C VAL A 37 7.11 -27.28 -1.31
N PRO A 38 8.19 -27.77 -0.67
CA PRO A 38 8.12 -29.00 0.13
C PRO A 38 6.97 -28.94 1.14
N ALA A 39 6.20 -30.02 1.22
CA ALA A 39 5.00 -30.09 2.04
C ALA A 39 5.30 -29.77 3.52
N GLY A 40 4.38 -29.05 4.18
CA GLY A 40 4.50 -28.71 5.59
C GLY A 40 5.51 -27.61 5.94
N THR A 41 6.23 -27.02 4.98
CA THR A 41 7.26 -26.00 5.28
C THR A 41 6.73 -24.58 5.46
N ARG A 42 5.53 -24.27 4.94
CA ARG A 42 4.99 -22.89 4.87
C ARG A 42 3.55 -22.75 5.38
N THR A 43 2.89 -23.85 5.70
CA THR A 43 1.49 -23.91 6.14
C THR A 43 1.30 -24.56 7.50
N ASP A 44 2.41 -24.96 8.15
CA ASP A 44 2.45 -25.41 9.53
C ASP A 44 2.09 -24.29 10.52
N ALA A 45 1.65 -24.67 11.73
CA ALA A 45 1.37 -23.74 12.83
C ALA A 45 0.53 -22.49 12.42
N PRO A 46 -0.67 -22.67 11.82
CA PRO A 46 -1.44 -21.57 11.24
C PRO A 46 -1.73 -20.45 12.25
N GLY A 47 -2.07 -20.77 13.51
CA GLY A 47 -2.31 -19.75 14.54
C GLY A 47 -1.08 -18.87 14.82
N GLN A 48 0.11 -19.47 14.90
CA GLN A 48 1.35 -18.71 15.10
C GLN A 48 1.66 -17.80 13.89
N ARG A 49 1.37 -18.26 12.68
CA ARG A 49 1.52 -17.46 11.44
C ARG A 49 0.54 -16.29 11.42
N THR A 50 -0.70 -16.46 11.88
CA THR A 50 -1.65 -15.34 12.06
C THR A 50 -1.11 -14.30 13.01
N VAL A 51 -0.64 -14.74 14.18
CA VAL A 51 -0.05 -13.85 15.18
C VAL A 51 1.13 -13.09 14.59
N THR A 52 1.96 -13.76 13.78
CA THR A 52 3.08 -13.12 13.08
C THR A 52 2.62 -12.06 12.09
N VAL A 53 1.58 -12.32 11.28
CA VAL A 53 1.00 -11.30 10.38
C VAL A 53 0.50 -10.10 11.16
N VAL A 54 -0.32 -10.31 12.19
CA VAL A 54 -0.88 -9.24 13.02
C VAL A 54 0.23 -8.44 13.70
N ARG A 55 1.22 -9.11 14.29
CA ARG A 55 2.37 -8.47 14.95
C ARG A 55 3.21 -7.65 13.99
N GLU A 56 3.54 -8.19 12.82
CA GLU A 56 4.38 -7.48 11.85
C GLU A 56 3.65 -6.34 11.15
N PHE A 57 2.36 -6.50 10.89
CA PHE A 57 1.53 -5.44 10.31
C PHE A 57 1.24 -4.34 11.33
N LEU A 58 0.59 -4.64 12.46
CA LEU A 58 0.25 -3.61 13.45
C LEU A 58 1.49 -3.00 14.10
N GLY A 59 2.52 -3.81 14.37
CA GLY A 59 3.77 -3.32 14.96
C GLY A 59 4.75 -2.70 13.97
N HIS A 60 4.49 -2.80 12.65
CA HIS A 60 5.42 -2.41 11.57
C HIS A 60 6.88 -2.83 11.84
N THR A 61 7.09 -3.99 12.48
CA THR A 61 8.34 -4.34 13.19
C THR A 61 9.58 -4.32 12.29
N ARG A 62 9.41 -4.58 10.99
CA ARG A 62 10.48 -4.56 9.99
C ARG A 62 10.77 -3.17 9.44
N MET A 63 9.77 -2.27 9.39
CA MET A 63 9.90 -0.90 8.88
C MET A 63 10.28 0.09 9.99
N ASN A 64 9.81 -0.12 11.22
CA ASN A 64 10.14 0.72 12.38
C ASN A 64 11.62 0.70 12.77
N ARG A 65 12.42 -0.20 12.18
CA ARG A 65 13.89 -0.14 12.24
C ARG A 65 14.48 1.09 11.54
N TRP A 66 13.70 1.83 10.77
CA TRP A 66 14.12 3.02 10.02
C TRP A 66 13.62 4.33 10.66
N GLY A 67 13.35 4.32 11.97
CA GLY A 67 12.98 5.50 12.76
C GLY A 67 11.75 6.21 12.22
N VAL A 68 11.89 7.49 11.89
CA VAL A 68 10.81 8.37 11.39
C VAL A 68 10.11 7.80 10.15
N VAL A 69 10.86 7.15 9.24
CA VAL A 69 10.28 6.54 8.02
C VAL A 69 9.28 5.44 8.39
N GLY A 70 9.56 4.65 9.42
CA GLY A 70 8.68 3.57 9.87
C GLY A 70 7.38 4.11 10.45
N VAL A 71 7.46 5.12 11.32
CA VAL A 71 6.29 5.76 11.93
C VAL A 71 5.44 6.46 10.88
N ALA A 72 6.04 7.25 9.99
CA ALA A 72 5.32 7.93 8.91
C ALA A 72 4.63 6.93 7.96
N HIS A 73 5.33 5.85 7.59
CA HIS A 73 4.74 4.79 6.78
C HIS A 73 3.60 4.06 7.50
N TRP A 74 3.70 3.86 8.81
CA TRP A 74 2.64 3.23 9.61
C TRP A 74 1.33 4.00 9.52
N PHE A 75 1.36 5.32 9.69
CA PHE A 75 0.16 6.15 9.56
C PHE A 75 -0.43 6.08 8.16
N VAL A 76 0.40 6.14 7.12
CA VAL A 76 -0.05 5.98 5.73
C VAL A 76 -0.70 4.60 5.50
N ALA A 77 -0.11 3.53 6.05
CA ALA A 77 -0.64 2.18 5.91
C ALA A 77 -1.97 2.00 6.65
N VAL A 78 -2.05 2.45 7.91
CA VAL A 78 -3.29 2.38 8.70
C VAL A 78 -4.37 3.25 8.08
N GLY A 79 -4.05 4.47 7.63
CA GLY A 79 -4.98 5.34 6.93
C GLY A 79 -5.57 4.70 5.67
N PHE A 80 -4.73 4.05 4.86
CA PHE A 80 -5.19 3.34 3.66
C PHE A 80 -6.25 2.27 3.97
N PHE A 81 -6.07 1.46 5.02
CA PHE A 81 -7.01 0.38 5.35
C PHE A 81 -8.21 0.84 6.16
N SER A 82 -8.04 1.79 7.07
CA SER A 82 -9.08 2.17 8.02
C SER A 82 -10.00 3.29 7.54
N LEU A 83 -9.56 4.13 6.58
CA LEU A 83 -10.35 5.23 6.06
C LEU A 83 -11.17 4.86 4.81
N LEU A 84 -11.32 3.56 4.49
CA LEU A 84 -12.12 3.12 3.33
C LEU A 84 -13.58 3.59 3.40
N LEU A 85 -14.16 3.64 4.60
CA LEU A 85 -15.53 4.13 4.79
C LEU A 85 -15.69 5.60 4.40
N THR A 86 -14.62 6.40 4.44
CA THR A 86 -14.68 7.79 3.98
C THR A 86 -14.87 7.89 2.46
N ILE A 87 -14.50 6.87 1.67
CA ILE A 87 -14.83 6.82 0.23
C ILE A 87 -16.32 6.54 0.05
N VAL A 88 -16.89 5.65 0.88
CA VAL A 88 -18.34 5.41 0.89
C VAL A 88 -19.08 6.70 1.25
N ASN A 89 -18.55 7.47 2.22
CA ASN A 89 -19.06 8.81 2.54
C ASN A 89 -19.04 9.78 1.36
N ALA A 90 -17.89 9.88 0.69
CA ALA A 90 -17.75 10.70 -0.50
C ALA A 90 -18.74 10.31 -1.62
N ILE A 91 -19.06 9.01 -1.78
CA ILE A 91 -20.03 8.56 -2.79
C ILE A 91 -21.42 9.10 -2.44
N GLY A 92 -21.86 9.00 -1.17
CA GLY A 92 -23.11 9.60 -0.72
C GLY A 92 -23.15 11.11 -0.93
N GLN A 93 -22.03 11.78 -0.61
CA GLN A 93 -21.84 13.22 -0.79
C GLN A 93 -21.98 13.71 -2.24
N LEU A 94 -21.77 12.84 -3.24
CA LEU A 94 -22.04 13.21 -4.64
C LEU A 94 -23.54 13.39 -4.93
N PHE A 95 -24.41 12.67 -4.23
CA PHE A 95 -25.86 12.74 -4.42
C PHE A 95 -26.51 13.77 -3.49
N GLN A 96 -25.99 13.87 -2.27
CA GLN A 96 -26.47 14.80 -1.26
C GLN A 96 -25.25 15.33 -0.50
N ALA A 97 -24.92 16.62 -0.64
CA ALA A 97 -23.66 17.16 -0.12
C ALA A 97 -23.49 16.99 1.41
N ASP A 98 -24.56 17.16 2.18
CA ASP A 98 -24.57 17.01 3.64
C ASP A 98 -24.67 15.54 4.11
N TRP A 99 -24.58 14.58 3.19
CA TRP A 99 -24.68 13.16 3.50
C TRP A 99 -23.58 12.70 4.45
N LEU A 100 -24.00 11.92 5.44
CA LEU A 100 -23.14 11.21 6.38
C LEU A 100 -23.43 9.72 6.34
N LEU A 101 -22.41 8.91 6.67
CA LEU A 101 -22.57 7.47 6.83
C LEU A 101 -23.71 7.17 7.83
N PRO A 102 -24.70 6.35 7.46
CA PRO A 102 -25.72 5.91 8.41
C PRO A 102 -25.05 5.25 9.63
N VAL A 103 -25.62 5.45 10.81
CA VAL A 103 -25.19 4.88 12.11
C VAL A 103 -23.92 5.48 12.70
N ILE A 104 -22.87 5.72 11.91
CA ILE A 104 -21.54 6.10 12.43
C ILE A 104 -21.07 7.51 12.03
N GLY A 105 -21.71 8.16 11.06
CA GLY A 105 -21.26 9.45 10.54
C GLY A 105 -21.34 10.61 11.54
N GLU A 106 -22.29 10.55 12.49
CA GLU A 106 -22.39 11.51 13.60
C GLU A 106 -21.66 11.01 14.87
N TRP A 107 -21.13 9.79 14.86
CA TRP A 107 -20.56 9.18 16.04
C TRP A 107 -19.19 9.78 16.35
N ALA A 108 -19.11 10.61 17.39
CA ALA A 108 -17.91 11.38 17.71
C ALA A 108 -16.59 10.57 17.77
N PRO A 109 -16.53 9.36 18.37
CA PRO A 109 -15.33 8.53 18.33
C PRO A 109 -14.86 8.15 16.92
N TYR A 110 -15.78 7.92 15.98
CA TYR A 110 -15.42 7.67 14.58
C TYR A 110 -14.87 8.93 13.91
N ASN A 111 -15.50 10.08 14.13
CA ASN A 111 -15.03 11.35 13.57
C ASN A 111 -13.66 11.77 14.11
N VAL A 112 -13.44 11.63 15.43
CA VAL A 112 -12.11 11.82 16.06
C VAL A 112 -11.08 10.88 15.43
N PHE A 113 -11.45 9.62 15.18
CA PHE A 113 -10.58 8.65 14.54
C PHE A 113 -10.23 9.04 13.09
N VAL A 114 -11.23 9.42 12.29
CA VAL A 114 -11.05 9.88 10.91
C VAL A 114 -10.15 11.10 10.87
N GLU A 115 -10.39 12.07 11.74
CA GLU A 115 -9.63 13.31 11.81
C GLU A 115 -8.17 13.07 12.23
N PHE A 116 -7.94 12.26 13.27
CA PHE A 116 -6.59 11.93 13.71
C PHE A 116 -5.82 11.13 12.66
N ILE A 117 -6.39 10.02 12.17
CA ILE A 117 -5.71 9.15 11.21
C ILE A 117 -5.58 9.81 9.84
N GLY A 118 -6.58 10.56 9.39
CA GLY A 118 -6.53 11.34 8.16
C GLY A 118 -5.43 12.40 8.21
N THR A 119 -5.37 13.18 9.28
CA THR A 119 -4.31 14.19 9.46
C THR A 119 -2.93 13.55 9.54
N MET A 120 -2.77 12.49 10.34
CA MET A 120 -1.47 11.81 10.46
C MET A 120 -1.06 11.10 9.16
N THR A 121 -2.00 10.69 8.32
CA THR A 121 -1.72 10.18 6.97
C THR A 121 -1.14 11.28 6.08
N VAL A 122 -1.72 12.50 6.10
CA VAL A 122 -1.21 13.66 5.35
C VAL A 122 0.19 14.05 5.84
N LEU A 123 0.38 14.20 7.15
CA LEU A 123 1.69 14.52 7.72
C LEU A 123 2.72 13.42 7.43
N GLY A 124 2.31 12.16 7.54
CA GLY A 124 3.14 11.00 7.23
C GLY A 124 3.61 10.99 5.77
N ILE A 125 2.70 11.20 4.82
CA ILE A 125 3.07 11.22 3.39
C ILE A 125 3.95 12.42 3.05
N LEU A 126 3.70 13.60 3.63
CA LEU A 126 4.56 14.77 3.45
C LEU A 126 5.98 14.49 3.98
N ALA A 127 6.10 13.90 5.16
CA ALA A 127 7.40 13.51 5.71
C ALA A 127 8.13 12.52 4.79
N LEU A 128 7.43 11.51 4.24
CA LEU A 128 8.01 10.54 3.32
C LEU A 128 8.44 11.17 1.99
N ILE A 129 7.64 12.09 1.43
CA ILE A 129 7.98 12.86 0.22
C ILE A 129 9.27 13.66 0.47
N VAL A 130 9.35 14.40 1.58
CA VAL A 130 10.53 15.18 1.95
C VAL A 130 11.76 14.27 2.08
N ILE A 131 11.65 13.19 2.84
CA ILE A 131 12.74 12.22 3.03
C ILE A 131 13.19 11.64 1.68
N ARG A 132 12.26 11.35 0.75
CA ARG A 132 12.61 10.88 -0.59
C ARG A 132 13.40 11.91 -1.38
N GLN A 133 12.98 13.18 -1.38
CA GLN A 133 13.70 14.24 -2.09
C GLN A 133 15.11 14.41 -1.53
N LEU A 134 15.26 14.39 -0.20
CA LEU A 134 16.56 14.48 0.47
C LEU A 134 17.45 13.26 0.20
N SER A 135 16.85 12.07 0.04
CA SER A 135 17.55 10.79 -0.17
C SER A 135 17.72 10.41 -1.65
N HIS A 136 17.34 11.29 -2.58
CA HIS A 136 17.28 10.95 -4.00
C HIS A 136 18.67 10.62 -4.59
N PRO A 137 18.83 9.56 -5.40
CA PRO A 137 20.10 9.17 -6.02
C PRO A 137 20.56 10.07 -7.17
N ARG A 138 20.06 11.32 -7.27
CA ARG A 138 20.39 12.27 -8.37
C ARG A 138 21.83 12.79 -8.29
N LYS A 139 22.45 12.77 -7.11
CA LYS A 139 23.81 13.27 -6.90
C LYS A 139 24.84 12.21 -7.33
N PRO A 140 25.68 12.48 -8.35
CA PRO A 140 26.77 11.60 -8.74
C PRO A 140 27.73 11.37 -7.56
N GLY A 141 28.23 10.14 -7.39
CA GLY A 141 29.26 9.81 -6.39
C GLY A 141 28.77 9.16 -5.08
N ARG A 142 27.46 9.15 -4.78
CA ARG A 142 26.91 8.44 -3.62
C ARG A 142 26.30 7.10 -4.03
N LYS A 143 26.84 6.00 -3.51
CA LYS A 143 26.18 4.69 -3.54
C LYS A 143 24.84 4.78 -2.79
N SER A 144 23.74 4.90 -3.53
CA SER A 144 22.40 4.92 -2.97
C SER A 144 21.74 3.57 -3.12
N ARG A 145 21.16 3.03 -2.04
CA ARG A 145 20.35 1.79 -2.11
C ARG A 145 19.10 1.94 -2.98
N PHE A 146 18.70 3.18 -3.28
CA PHE A 146 17.57 3.50 -4.15
C PHE A 146 17.98 3.68 -5.62
N ALA A 147 19.26 3.48 -5.97
CA ALA A 147 19.67 3.41 -7.37
C ALA A 147 18.85 2.35 -8.13
N GLY A 148 18.48 2.67 -9.37
CA GLY A 148 17.64 1.83 -10.23
C GLY A 148 16.15 1.77 -9.86
N SER A 149 15.70 2.44 -8.80
CA SER A 149 14.27 2.44 -8.45
C SER A 149 13.40 3.20 -9.44
N ASN A 150 12.16 2.76 -9.62
CA ASN A 150 11.16 3.46 -10.40
C ASN A 150 10.55 4.63 -9.61
N PHE A 151 11.21 5.78 -9.67
CA PHE A 151 10.72 6.99 -8.99
C PHE A 151 9.39 7.51 -9.55
N GLY A 152 9.07 7.23 -10.82
CA GLY A 152 7.78 7.62 -11.41
C GLY A 152 6.60 6.94 -10.71
N GLN A 153 6.71 5.63 -10.46
CA GLN A 153 5.70 4.89 -9.68
C GLN A 153 5.62 5.41 -8.23
N ALA A 154 6.77 5.71 -7.62
CA ALA A 154 6.79 6.27 -6.27
C ALA A 154 6.07 7.63 -6.18
N TYR A 155 6.37 8.56 -7.10
CA TYR A 155 5.72 9.88 -7.11
C TYR A 155 4.23 9.81 -7.43
N PHE A 156 3.82 8.91 -8.34
CA PHE A 156 2.41 8.67 -8.60
C PHE A 156 1.66 8.24 -7.33
N VAL A 157 2.21 7.27 -6.61
CA VAL A 157 1.62 6.76 -5.37
C VAL A 157 1.63 7.82 -4.26
N GLU A 158 2.70 8.61 -4.14
CA GLU A 158 2.78 9.70 -3.18
C GLU A 158 1.76 10.80 -3.45
N ALA A 159 1.58 11.19 -4.72
CA ALA A 159 0.58 12.17 -5.12
C ALA A 159 -0.84 11.68 -4.83
N VAL A 160 -1.15 10.42 -5.14
CA VAL A 160 -2.46 9.81 -4.84
C VAL A 160 -2.78 9.90 -3.35
N ILE A 161 -1.84 9.48 -2.48
CA ILE A 161 -2.06 9.48 -1.03
C ILE A 161 -2.22 10.90 -0.51
N LEU A 162 -1.41 11.85 -0.98
CA LEU A 162 -1.51 13.25 -0.58
C LEU A 162 -2.85 13.86 -0.99
N ILE A 163 -3.27 13.67 -2.25
CA ILE A 163 -4.54 14.20 -2.76
C ILE A 163 -5.71 13.60 -1.98
N VAL A 164 -5.75 12.28 -1.81
CA VAL A 164 -6.83 11.62 -1.07
C VAL A 164 -6.86 12.06 0.40
N GLY A 165 -5.71 12.16 1.06
CA GLY A 165 -5.62 12.64 2.45
C GLY A 165 -6.11 14.08 2.61
N VAL A 166 -5.73 14.98 1.71
CA VAL A 166 -6.23 16.37 1.70
C VAL A 166 -7.74 16.39 1.45
N CYS A 167 -8.25 15.57 0.53
CA CYS A 167 -9.70 15.50 0.29
C CYS A 167 -10.45 14.96 1.51
N ILE A 168 -9.91 13.97 2.24
CA ILE A 168 -10.50 13.49 3.49
C ILE A 168 -10.62 14.64 4.49
N PHE A 169 -9.52 15.37 4.72
CA PHE A 169 -9.51 16.50 5.65
C PHE A 169 -10.49 17.61 5.24
N MET A 170 -10.52 17.97 3.96
CA MET A 170 -11.42 19.01 3.45
C MET A 170 -12.89 18.60 3.49
N LEU A 171 -13.22 17.36 3.14
CA LEU A 171 -14.60 16.85 3.25
C LEU A 171 -15.06 16.83 4.71
N HIS A 172 -14.19 16.43 5.64
CA HIS A 172 -14.49 16.47 7.07
C HIS A 172 -14.77 17.90 7.56
N ALA A 173 -13.98 18.88 7.12
CA ALA A 173 -14.24 20.29 7.45
C ALA A 173 -15.54 20.83 6.81
N LEU A 174 -15.85 20.42 5.58
CA LEU A 174 -17.10 20.79 4.90
C LEU A 174 -18.31 20.17 5.59
N GLU A 175 -18.20 18.94 6.09
CA GLU A 175 -19.24 18.30 6.92
C GLU A 175 -19.53 19.15 8.15
N GLY A 176 -18.51 19.57 8.91
CA GLY A 176 -18.69 20.45 10.07
C GLY A 176 -19.40 21.77 9.72
N ALA A 177 -19.02 22.41 8.61
CA ALA A 177 -19.63 23.66 8.17
C ALA A 177 -21.09 23.49 7.71
N GLN A 178 -21.39 22.40 6.98
CA GLN A 178 -22.74 22.11 6.50
C GLN A 178 -23.69 21.66 7.62
N HIS A 179 -23.15 21.06 8.69
CA HIS A 179 -23.89 20.65 9.89
C HIS A 179 -23.88 21.72 10.99
N HIS A 180 -23.48 22.95 10.67
CA HIS A 180 -23.56 24.12 11.55
C HIS A 180 -22.79 23.97 12.88
N VAL A 181 -21.61 23.34 12.85
CA VAL A 181 -20.69 23.30 13.99
C VAL A 181 -20.15 24.71 14.23
N ASP A 182 -20.61 25.37 15.29
CA ASP A 182 -20.33 26.78 15.60
C ASP A 182 -19.24 26.97 16.69
N SER A 183 -18.79 25.86 17.28
CA SER A 183 -17.85 25.86 18.39
C SER A 183 -16.91 24.66 18.33
N TYR A 184 -15.83 24.70 19.11
CA TYR A 184 -14.85 23.63 19.11
C TYR A 184 -15.45 22.32 19.65
N GLU A 185 -15.42 21.29 18.81
CA GLU A 185 -15.83 19.93 19.16
C GLU A 185 -14.68 18.95 18.98
N ALA A 186 -14.69 17.87 19.77
CA ALA A 186 -13.70 16.81 19.65
C ALA A 186 -13.67 16.17 18.24
N SER A 187 -14.81 16.15 17.54
CA SER A 187 -14.92 15.61 16.18
C SER A 187 -14.25 16.47 15.10
N PHE A 188 -13.86 17.70 15.42
CA PHE A 188 -13.19 18.64 14.51
C PHE A 188 -11.96 19.28 15.18
N PHE A 189 -11.26 18.54 16.05
CA PHE A 189 -10.21 19.05 16.92
C PHE A 189 -9.00 19.65 16.19
N ILE A 190 -8.79 19.27 14.92
CA ILE A 190 -7.77 19.79 14.00
C ILE A 190 -8.40 20.66 12.92
N SER A 191 -9.55 20.25 12.37
CA SER A 191 -10.20 20.88 11.23
C SER A 191 -11.08 22.07 11.60
N TYR A 192 -11.38 22.32 12.88
CA TYR A 192 -12.26 23.41 13.31
C TYR A 192 -11.86 24.80 12.76
N PRO A 193 -10.57 25.20 12.70
CA PRO A 193 -10.21 26.47 12.06
C PRO A 193 -10.65 26.57 10.58
N VAL A 194 -10.69 25.44 9.87
CA VAL A 194 -11.19 25.38 8.49
C VAL A 194 -12.72 25.38 8.47
N VAL A 195 -13.38 24.67 9.39
CA VAL A 195 -14.84 24.73 9.57
C VAL A 195 -15.29 26.18 9.77
N SER A 196 -14.68 26.89 10.73
CA SER A 196 -14.99 28.28 11.04
C SER A 196 -14.73 29.24 9.86
N ALA A 197 -13.67 28.97 9.08
CA ALA A 197 -13.42 29.75 7.86
C ALA A 197 -14.47 29.53 6.75
N LEU A 198 -15.26 28.45 6.82
CA LEU A 198 -16.29 28.09 5.84
C LEU A 198 -17.71 28.49 6.28
N GLU A 199 -17.97 28.75 7.57
CA GLU A 199 -19.30 29.06 8.14
C GLU A 199 -20.03 30.21 7.44
N GLY A 200 -19.30 31.22 6.95
CA GLY A 200 -19.87 32.40 6.29
C GLY A 200 -20.22 32.22 4.81
N LEU A 201 -19.96 31.04 4.22
CA LEU A 201 -20.24 30.78 2.82
C LEU A 201 -21.71 30.40 2.61
N ASP A 202 -22.25 30.75 1.44
CA ASP A 202 -23.59 30.32 1.07
C ASP A 202 -23.64 28.80 0.87
N VAL A 203 -24.84 28.23 1.09
CA VAL A 203 -25.08 26.79 0.99
C VAL A 203 -24.67 26.24 -0.38
N SER A 204 -24.87 26.98 -1.47
CA SER A 204 -24.53 26.49 -2.81
C SER A 204 -23.01 26.36 -2.99
N THR A 205 -22.24 27.28 -2.40
CA THR A 205 -20.78 27.24 -2.39
C THR A 205 -20.28 26.02 -1.61
N LEU A 206 -20.80 25.79 -0.40
CA LEU A 206 -20.44 24.61 0.40
C LEU A 206 -20.75 23.31 -0.36
N GLN A 207 -21.95 23.21 -0.94
CA GLN A 207 -22.34 22.04 -1.73
C GLN A 207 -21.41 21.80 -2.93
N ASN A 208 -21.07 22.85 -3.69
CA ASN A 208 -20.19 22.73 -4.84
C ASN A 208 -18.76 22.33 -4.44
N LEU A 209 -18.24 22.83 -3.33
CA LEU A 209 -16.96 22.41 -2.77
C LEU A 209 -17.00 20.92 -2.38
N THR A 210 -18.07 20.49 -1.70
CA THR A 210 -18.25 19.08 -1.33
C THR A 210 -18.31 18.17 -2.55
N TYR A 211 -19.09 18.51 -3.59
CA TYR A 211 -19.11 17.75 -4.83
C TYR A 211 -17.74 17.69 -5.53
N PHE A 212 -17.00 18.80 -5.50
CA PHE A 212 -15.66 18.87 -6.09
C PHE A 212 -14.68 17.95 -5.35
N PHE A 213 -14.57 18.07 -4.02
CA PHE A 213 -13.64 17.27 -3.23
C PHE A 213 -14.03 15.79 -3.18
N ALA A 214 -15.33 15.47 -3.11
CA ALA A 214 -15.83 14.11 -3.19
C ALA A 214 -15.50 13.48 -4.55
N GLY A 215 -15.78 14.19 -5.64
CA GLY A 215 -15.44 13.75 -7.00
C GLY A 215 -13.94 13.58 -7.20
N LEU A 216 -13.12 14.53 -6.74
CA LEU A 216 -11.65 14.46 -6.84
C LEU A 216 -11.08 13.27 -6.06
N LYS A 217 -11.58 13.04 -4.84
CA LYS A 217 -11.18 11.92 -3.99
C LYS A 217 -11.49 10.58 -4.64
N ILE A 218 -12.73 10.41 -5.13
CA ILE A 218 -13.17 9.18 -5.79
C ILE A 218 -12.38 8.99 -7.08
N ALA A 219 -12.32 10.00 -7.95
CA ALA A 219 -11.59 9.92 -9.20
C ALA A 219 -10.12 9.52 -8.97
N THR A 220 -9.43 10.17 -8.03
CA THR A 220 -8.03 9.85 -7.71
C THR A 220 -7.88 8.42 -7.20
N SER A 221 -8.78 7.96 -6.31
CA SER A 221 -8.75 6.61 -5.74
C SER A 221 -8.96 5.53 -6.80
N PHE A 222 -9.89 5.75 -7.74
CA PHE A 222 -10.18 4.77 -8.79
C PHE A 222 -9.24 4.86 -10.00
N ILE A 223 -8.69 6.03 -10.32
CA ILE A 223 -7.56 6.16 -11.26
C ILE A 223 -6.34 5.39 -10.73
N TRP A 224 -6.06 5.51 -9.43
CA TRP A 224 -5.04 4.69 -8.79
C TRP A 224 -5.34 3.19 -8.92
N MET A 225 -6.57 2.76 -8.60
CA MET A 225 -6.97 1.36 -8.71
C MET A 225 -6.82 0.82 -10.13
N ILE A 226 -7.30 1.57 -11.14
CA ILE A 226 -7.14 1.25 -12.57
C ILE A 226 -5.67 1.12 -12.94
N THR A 227 -4.84 2.07 -12.54
CA THR A 227 -3.41 2.08 -12.86
C THR A 227 -2.70 0.86 -12.28
N VAL A 228 -2.99 0.52 -11.02
CA VAL A 228 -2.41 -0.65 -10.33
C VAL A 228 -2.92 -1.95 -10.94
N ALA A 229 -4.17 -1.99 -11.37
CA ALA A 229 -4.75 -3.14 -12.06
C ALA A 229 -4.15 -3.37 -13.46
N LEU A 230 -3.75 -2.31 -14.16
CA LEU A 230 -3.09 -2.39 -15.46
C LEU A 230 -1.59 -2.69 -15.35
N LYS A 231 -0.96 -2.43 -14.19
CA LYS A 231 0.45 -2.70 -13.90
C LYS A 231 0.61 -3.66 -12.73
N THR A 232 0.37 -4.95 -12.98
CA THR A 232 0.49 -6.03 -11.98
C THR A 232 1.91 -6.23 -11.44
N ASP A 233 2.90 -5.66 -12.12
CA ASP A 233 4.32 -5.64 -11.75
C ASP A 233 4.71 -4.43 -10.87
N MET A 234 3.77 -3.51 -10.58
CA MET A 234 4.01 -2.36 -9.70
C MET A 234 4.08 -2.79 -8.24
N GLY A 235 5.19 -3.41 -7.83
CA GLY A 235 5.37 -3.96 -6.48
C GLY A 235 5.25 -2.91 -5.37
N VAL A 236 5.63 -1.66 -5.62
CA VAL A 236 5.39 -0.53 -4.69
C VAL A 236 3.90 -0.28 -4.42
N ALA A 237 2.99 -0.68 -5.31
CA ALA A 237 1.56 -0.65 -5.06
C ALA A 237 1.02 -1.97 -4.53
N TRP A 238 1.36 -3.08 -5.16
CA TRP A 238 0.84 -4.41 -4.84
C TRP A 238 1.29 -4.95 -3.49
N HIS A 239 2.41 -4.46 -2.92
CA HIS A 239 2.83 -4.88 -1.58
C HIS A 239 1.77 -4.64 -0.51
N ARG A 240 0.89 -3.64 -0.69
CA ARG A 240 -0.21 -3.38 0.25
C ARG A 240 -1.13 -4.59 0.39
N PHE A 241 -1.29 -5.38 -0.68
CA PHE A 241 -2.11 -6.58 -0.68
C PHE A 241 -1.25 -7.84 -0.48
N LEU A 242 -0.13 -7.94 -1.20
CA LEU A 242 0.69 -9.15 -1.21
C LEU A 242 1.56 -9.31 0.04
N ALA A 243 1.80 -8.25 0.83
CA ALA A 243 2.55 -8.38 2.08
C ALA A 243 1.88 -9.33 3.07
N PHE A 244 0.55 -9.36 3.18
CA PHE A 244 -0.15 -10.25 4.11
C PHE A 244 0.09 -11.74 3.82
N PRO A 245 -0.21 -12.27 2.61
CA PRO A 245 0.14 -13.65 2.29
C PRO A 245 1.65 -13.87 2.30
N ASN A 246 2.47 -12.89 1.89
CA ASN A 246 3.92 -13.03 1.92
C ASN A 246 4.45 -13.25 3.35
N ILE A 247 3.96 -12.48 4.32
CA ILE A 247 4.31 -12.65 5.74
C ILE A 247 3.78 -13.97 6.30
N TRP A 248 2.54 -14.34 5.96
CA TRP A 248 1.95 -15.60 6.42
C TRP A 248 2.78 -16.82 5.98
N PHE A 249 3.21 -16.84 4.72
CA PHE A 249 3.99 -17.93 4.13
C PHE A 249 5.51 -17.76 4.32
N LYS A 250 5.96 -17.06 5.36
CA LYS A 250 7.40 -17.00 5.70
C LYS A 250 7.97 -18.38 6.01
N ARG A 251 9.29 -18.50 5.92
CA ARG A 251 10.00 -19.75 6.27
C ARG A 251 9.83 -20.07 7.74
N ASP A 252 9.96 -19.07 8.60
CA ASP A 252 9.77 -19.19 10.04
C ASP A 252 8.38 -18.68 10.43
N ALA A 253 7.56 -19.56 11.01
CA ALA A 253 6.22 -19.25 11.49
C ALA A 253 6.21 -18.16 12.58
N LYS A 254 7.28 -18.02 13.37
CA LYS A 254 7.44 -16.98 14.40
C LYS A 254 7.94 -15.64 13.84
N GLY A 255 8.16 -15.55 12.53
CA GLY A 255 8.57 -14.32 11.85
C GLY A 255 10.05 -13.99 12.01
N GLY A 256 10.89 -14.91 12.47
CA GLY A 256 12.34 -14.73 12.53
C GLY A 256 12.97 -14.46 11.16
N THR A 257 14.16 -13.84 11.17
CA THR A 257 15.00 -13.81 9.97
C THR A 257 15.43 -15.24 9.65
N ALA A 258 15.37 -15.64 8.37
CA ALA A 258 15.79 -16.95 7.91
C ALA A 258 17.32 -17.11 7.92
N LEU A 259 17.92 -17.04 9.11
CA LEU A 259 19.33 -17.33 9.37
C LEU A 259 19.43 -18.85 9.58
N GLY A 260 20.06 -19.55 8.65
CA GLY A 260 20.19 -21.00 8.69
C GLY A 260 20.70 -21.54 7.36
N ALA A 261 20.82 -22.86 7.26
CA ALA A 261 21.24 -23.50 6.03
C ALA A 261 20.35 -23.09 4.85
N LEU A 262 20.97 -22.98 3.68
CA LEU A 262 20.26 -22.85 2.41
C LEU A 262 19.28 -24.01 2.30
N LEU A 263 18.07 -23.74 1.77
CA LEU A 263 17.14 -24.83 1.48
C LEU A 263 17.76 -25.73 0.39
N PRO A 264 17.49 -27.05 0.42
CA PRO A 264 17.93 -27.92 -0.65
C PRO A 264 17.37 -27.42 -1.98
N MET A 265 18.13 -27.64 -3.06
CA MET A 265 17.61 -27.45 -4.41
C MET A 265 16.43 -28.41 -4.60
N THR A 266 15.35 -27.93 -5.22
CA THR A 266 14.15 -28.74 -5.41
C THR A 266 13.75 -28.79 -6.88
N SER A 267 13.28 -29.95 -7.32
CA SER A 267 12.68 -30.20 -8.63
C SER A 267 11.30 -30.84 -8.42
N GLY A 268 10.26 -30.29 -9.04
CA GLY A 268 8.87 -30.75 -8.83
C GLY A 268 8.39 -30.67 -7.37
N GLY A 269 9.01 -29.81 -6.56
CA GLY A 269 8.73 -29.66 -5.12
C GLY A 269 9.39 -30.69 -4.21
N LYS A 270 10.24 -31.58 -4.74
CA LYS A 270 11.04 -32.53 -3.97
C LYS A 270 12.51 -32.10 -3.94
N PRO A 271 13.24 -32.27 -2.82
CA PRO A 271 14.69 -32.08 -2.80
C PRO A 271 15.38 -32.97 -3.85
N ILE A 272 16.34 -32.40 -4.58
CA ILE A 272 17.18 -33.15 -5.52
C ILE A 272 18.22 -33.95 -4.73
N ASP A 273 18.34 -35.24 -5.02
CA ASP A 273 19.47 -36.05 -4.59
C ASP A 273 20.63 -35.83 -5.56
N PHE A 274 21.71 -35.22 -5.09
CA PHE A 274 22.88 -34.95 -5.94
C PHE A 274 23.68 -36.22 -6.27
N THR A 275 23.44 -37.33 -5.56
CA THR A 275 24.14 -38.60 -5.79
C THR A 275 23.43 -39.51 -6.79
N ASP A 276 22.12 -39.34 -6.93
CA ASP A 276 21.27 -40.07 -7.89
C ASP A 276 20.12 -39.14 -8.36
N PRO A 277 20.43 -38.11 -9.16
CA PRO A 277 19.41 -37.18 -9.63
C PRO A 277 18.49 -37.86 -10.64
N GLY A 278 17.21 -37.51 -10.63
CA GLY A 278 16.28 -37.98 -11.64
C GLY A 278 16.66 -37.42 -13.02
N ASP A 279 16.40 -38.19 -14.08
CA ASP A 279 16.72 -37.78 -15.46
C ASP A 279 16.10 -36.44 -15.87
N ASP A 280 14.91 -36.12 -15.32
CA ASP A 280 14.18 -34.88 -15.58
C ASP A 280 14.40 -33.79 -14.50
N ASP A 281 15.37 -33.98 -13.59
CA ASP A 281 15.60 -33.01 -12.53
C ASP A 281 16.21 -31.70 -13.05
N VAL A 282 15.57 -30.59 -12.70
CA VAL A 282 16.00 -29.26 -13.09
C VAL A 282 16.95 -28.68 -12.05
N PHE A 283 18.20 -28.47 -12.45
CA PHE A 283 19.19 -27.78 -11.62
C PHE A 283 19.14 -26.27 -11.83
N GLY A 284 18.82 -25.54 -10.76
CA GLY A 284 18.71 -24.09 -10.80
C GLY A 284 17.46 -23.59 -11.53
N VAL A 285 17.55 -22.39 -12.12
CA VAL A 285 16.43 -21.72 -12.78
C VAL A 285 16.88 -21.04 -14.07
N SER A 286 16.27 -21.42 -15.19
CA SER A 286 16.38 -20.82 -16.52
C SER A 286 15.04 -20.31 -17.07
N GLN A 287 13.92 -20.75 -16.48
CA GLN A 287 12.55 -20.36 -16.85
C GLN A 287 11.74 -19.98 -15.61
N VAL A 288 10.68 -19.19 -15.79
CA VAL A 288 9.90 -18.62 -14.67
C VAL A 288 9.12 -19.71 -13.90
N GLU A 289 8.65 -20.74 -14.60
CA GLU A 289 7.90 -21.88 -14.08
C GLU A 289 8.74 -22.77 -13.16
N GLN A 290 10.07 -22.63 -13.23
CA GLN A 290 11.01 -23.39 -12.39
C GLN A 290 11.16 -22.77 -10.99
N PHE A 291 10.74 -21.51 -10.79
CA PHE A 291 10.62 -20.96 -9.45
C PHE A 291 9.43 -21.59 -8.72
N SER A 292 9.51 -21.68 -7.39
CA SER A 292 8.33 -22.02 -6.60
C SER A 292 7.28 -20.91 -6.63
N TRP A 293 5.99 -21.25 -6.43
CA TRP A 293 4.92 -20.25 -6.28
C TRP A 293 5.25 -19.22 -5.19
N LYS A 294 5.97 -19.65 -4.14
CA LYS A 294 6.39 -18.77 -3.03
C LYS A 294 7.47 -17.79 -3.47
N GLY A 295 8.38 -18.23 -4.36
CA GLY A 295 9.38 -17.38 -4.98
C GLY A 295 8.74 -16.31 -5.87
N LEU A 296 7.79 -16.71 -6.71
CA LEU A 296 6.99 -15.77 -7.51
C LEU A 296 6.28 -14.73 -6.61
N LEU A 297 5.72 -15.17 -5.47
CA LEU A 297 5.11 -14.26 -4.50
C LEU A 297 6.13 -13.29 -3.87
N ASP A 298 7.36 -13.73 -3.60
CA ASP A 298 8.42 -12.86 -3.10
C ASP A 298 8.79 -11.77 -4.12
N PHE A 299 8.91 -12.13 -5.39
CA PHE A 299 9.22 -11.18 -6.46
C PHE A 299 8.12 -10.13 -6.63
N SER A 300 6.85 -10.55 -6.66
CA SER A 300 5.71 -9.62 -6.79
C SER A 300 5.48 -8.75 -5.56
N THR A 301 6.05 -9.09 -4.39
CA THR A 301 5.96 -8.27 -3.17
C THR A 301 7.14 -7.30 -3.04
N CYS A 302 8.08 -7.29 -3.98
CA CYS A 302 9.23 -6.38 -3.95
C CYS A 302 8.78 -4.91 -3.99
N THR A 303 9.15 -4.13 -2.98
CA THR A 303 8.85 -2.68 -2.92
C THR A 303 9.99 -1.80 -3.42
N GLU A 304 11.01 -2.40 -4.04
CA GLU A 304 12.26 -1.75 -4.43
C GLU A 304 12.96 -0.99 -3.28
N CYS A 305 12.69 -1.36 -2.02
CA CYS A 305 13.16 -0.64 -0.84
C CYS A 305 14.69 -0.64 -0.65
N GLY A 306 15.42 -1.48 -1.40
CA GLY A 306 16.88 -1.57 -1.35
C GLY A 306 17.43 -2.27 -0.11
N ARG A 307 16.61 -2.99 0.66
CA ARG A 307 17.08 -3.76 1.82
C ARG A 307 18.04 -4.88 1.41
N CYS A 308 17.75 -5.59 0.31
CA CYS A 308 18.66 -6.58 -0.28
C CYS A 308 20.02 -5.96 -0.62
N GLN A 309 20.02 -4.71 -1.12
CA GLN A 309 21.24 -3.97 -1.42
C GLN A 309 22.03 -3.63 -0.16
N SER A 310 21.37 -3.09 0.88
CA SER A 310 22.02 -2.71 2.14
C SER A 310 22.64 -3.90 2.89
N GLN A 311 22.13 -5.11 2.68
CA GLN A 311 22.65 -6.33 3.31
C GLN A 311 23.71 -7.04 2.46
N CYS A 312 23.94 -6.60 1.21
CA CYS A 312 24.88 -7.27 0.32
C CYS A 312 26.34 -6.93 0.71
N PRO A 313 27.19 -7.93 1.04
CA PRO A 313 28.59 -7.68 1.36
C PRO A 313 29.33 -7.00 0.20
N ALA A 314 29.11 -7.44 -1.04
CA ALA A 314 29.76 -6.86 -2.22
C ALA A 314 29.44 -5.37 -2.40
N TRP A 315 28.18 -4.97 -2.16
CA TRP A 315 27.78 -3.57 -2.19
C TRP A 315 28.49 -2.76 -1.10
N ASN A 316 28.51 -3.29 0.13
CA ASN A 316 29.11 -2.65 1.30
C ASN A 316 30.64 -2.54 1.19
N THR A 317 31.31 -3.39 0.41
CA THR A 317 32.76 -3.31 0.12
C THR A 317 33.08 -2.55 -1.17
N GLY A 318 32.17 -1.72 -1.70
CA GLY A 318 32.50 -0.87 -2.84
C GLY A 318 32.44 -1.54 -4.22
N LYS A 319 32.14 -2.85 -4.32
CA LYS A 319 32.06 -3.54 -5.62
C LYS A 319 30.85 -3.09 -6.46
N PRO A 320 30.90 -3.21 -7.81
CA PRO A 320 29.81 -2.80 -8.70
C PRO A 320 28.61 -3.77 -8.72
N LEU A 321 28.60 -4.81 -7.87
CA LEU A 321 27.53 -5.80 -7.81
C LEU A 321 26.32 -5.29 -7.01
N SER A 322 25.13 -5.53 -7.54
CA SER A 322 23.86 -5.08 -6.97
C SER A 322 22.78 -6.15 -7.11
N PRO A 323 22.48 -6.93 -6.04
CA PRO A 323 21.37 -7.89 -6.10
C PRO A 323 20.04 -7.20 -6.40
N LYS A 324 19.88 -5.93 -6.00
CA LYS A 324 18.67 -5.18 -6.33
C LYS A 324 18.54 -4.98 -7.83
N LEU A 325 19.59 -4.52 -8.51
CA LEU A 325 19.53 -4.29 -9.96
C LEU A 325 19.34 -5.59 -10.73
N LEU A 326 19.89 -6.71 -10.25
CA LEU A 326 19.66 -8.03 -10.83
C LEU A 326 18.19 -8.51 -10.68
N ILE A 327 17.56 -8.25 -9.53
CA ILE A 327 16.15 -8.63 -9.31
C ILE A 327 15.19 -7.74 -10.13
N MET A 328 15.62 -6.52 -10.43
CA MET A 328 14.81 -5.52 -11.14
C MET A 328 15.10 -5.43 -12.65
N SER A 329 16.06 -6.20 -13.16
CA SER A 329 16.46 -6.20 -14.58
C SER A 329 15.48 -6.93 -15.47
#